data_AF-A0A919HYU6-F1
#
_entry.id   AF-A0A919HYU6-F1
#
_cell.length_a   1.000
_cell.length_b   1.000
_cell.length_c   1.000
_cell.angle_alpha   90.00
_cell.angle_beta   90.00
_cell.angle_gamma   90.00
#
_symmetry.space_group_name_H-M   'P 1'
#
loop_
_entity.id
_entity.type
_entity.pdbx_description
1 polymer ?
#
loop_
_entity_poly.entity_id
_entity_poly.type
_entity_poly.pdbx_seq_one_letter_code
_entity_poly.pdbx_strand_id
1 'polypeptide(L)'
;MPGHSVVQIEGMLTRRGAVSAAPFGSASILPISWMYIRMMGAEGLKQASQNAILNANYIATRLKDAYPVLYTGRDGRVAHECILDIRPLKEETGISELDIAKRLIDFGFHAPTMSFPVAGTLMVEPTESESKVELDRFIDAMLAIRAEIDRVKAGEWPLEDNPLVNAPHTRASWWASGTIRTAASWRYSRQGCTTSTGRR
;
A
#
# COMPACT_ATOMS: atom_id res chain seq x y z
N MET A 1 -32.15 3.61 -8.33
CA MET A 1 -31.41 3.65 -9.58
C MET A 1 -32.36 4.05 -10.68
N PRO A 2 -31.91 4.91 -11.61
CA PRO A 2 -32.74 5.39 -12.72
C PRO A 2 -33.45 4.27 -13.49
N GLY A 3 -34.70 4.51 -13.89
CA GLY A 3 -35.48 3.60 -14.74
C GLY A 3 -36.08 2.37 -14.05
N HIS A 4 -36.12 2.32 -12.70
CA HIS A 4 -36.70 1.19 -11.97
C HIS A 4 -38.25 1.23 -11.96
N SER A 5 -38.91 0.09 -12.18
CA SER A 5 -40.38 0.02 -12.28
C SER A 5 -41.11 0.35 -10.96
N VAL A 6 -40.55 -0.12 -9.84
CA VAL A 6 -41.15 0.01 -8.49
C VAL A 6 -41.09 1.43 -7.90
N VAL A 7 -40.09 2.25 -8.26
CA VAL A 7 -39.94 3.61 -7.71
C VAL A 7 -39.71 4.58 -8.86
N GLN A 8 -40.70 5.43 -9.10
CA GLN A 8 -40.60 6.54 -10.05
C GLN A 8 -40.09 7.77 -9.29
N ILE A 9 -38.92 8.28 -9.66
CA ILE A 9 -38.38 9.53 -9.10
C ILE A 9 -38.58 10.64 -10.14
N GLU A 10 -39.32 11.67 -9.73
CA GLU A 10 -39.63 12.82 -10.56
C GLU A 10 -38.35 13.58 -10.95
N GLY A 11 -38.25 14.02 -12.22
CA GLY A 11 -37.08 14.75 -12.73
C GLY A 11 -35.88 13.91 -13.15
N MET A 12 -35.95 12.56 -13.16
CA MET A 12 -34.84 11.73 -13.64
C MET A 12 -34.67 11.78 -15.17
N LEU A 13 -33.43 11.99 -15.60
CA LEU A 13 -33.02 12.21 -17.00
C LEU A 13 -33.05 10.96 -17.89
N THR A 14 -33.18 9.74 -17.33
CA THR A 14 -33.02 8.50 -18.11
C THR A 14 -34.30 7.67 -18.17
N ARG A 15 -34.86 7.52 -19.37
CA ARG A 15 -35.87 6.50 -19.71
C ARG A 15 -35.25 5.13 -20.04
N ARG A 16 -33.92 5.01 -19.99
CA ARG A 16 -33.20 3.74 -20.18
C ARG A 16 -33.45 2.89 -18.93
N GLY A 17 -33.90 1.65 -19.12
CA GLY A 17 -34.43 0.79 -18.07
C GLY A 17 -33.50 0.55 -16.88
N ALA A 18 -34.00 -0.18 -15.89
CA ALA A 18 -33.31 -0.41 -14.62
C ALA A 18 -31.89 -0.99 -14.81
N VAL A 19 -30.89 -0.32 -14.22
CA VAL A 19 -29.50 -0.80 -14.15
C VAL A 19 -29.21 -1.68 -12.91
N SER A 20 -30.22 -1.87 -12.06
CA SER A 20 -30.13 -2.66 -10.82
C SER A 20 -31.48 -3.29 -10.51
N ALA A 21 -31.46 -4.46 -9.87
CA ALA A 21 -32.67 -5.22 -9.54
C ALA A 21 -33.53 -4.60 -8.43
N ALA A 22 -32.92 -3.78 -7.55
CA ALA A 22 -33.60 -3.06 -6.49
C ALA A 22 -33.57 -1.54 -6.75
N PRO A 23 -34.61 -0.79 -6.34
CA PRO A 23 -34.75 0.63 -6.68
C PRO A 23 -33.71 1.52 -6.02
N PHE A 24 -32.94 1.05 -5.04
CA PHE A 24 -31.83 1.80 -4.42
C PHE A 24 -30.56 0.95 -4.31
N GLY A 25 -30.46 -0.14 -5.09
CA GLY A 25 -29.37 -1.10 -4.96
C GLY A 25 -29.31 -1.67 -3.53
N SER A 26 -28.10 -1.76 -2.99
CA SER A 26 -27.85 -2.19 -1.60
C SER A 26 -28.16 -1.08 -0.60
N ALA A 27 -29.45 -0.75 -0.43
CA ALA A 27 -29.87 0.36 0.43
C ALA A 27 -29.38 0.26 1.89
N SER A 28 -29.19 -0.97 2.39
CA SER A 28 -28.77 -1.24 3.77
C SER A 28 -27.35 -0.74 4.11
N ILE A 29 -26.49 -0.50 3.12
CA ILE A 29 -25.12 0.01 3.36
C ILE A 29 -25.02 1.54 3.26
N LEU A 30 -26.04 2.23 2.73
CA LEU A 30 -26.06 3.70 2.64
C LEU A 30 -25.88 4.42 3.99
N PRO A 31 -26.39 3.90 5.12
CA PRO A 31 -26.13 4.49 6.43
C PRO A 31 -24.64 4.61 6.77
N ILE A 32 -23.73 3.79 6.21
CA ILE A 32 -22.29 3.88 6.46
C ILE A 32 -21.74 5.23 6.00
N SER A 33 -21.94 5.57 4.72
CA SER A 33 -21.49 6.84 4.14
C SER A 33 -22.23 8.02 4.76
N TRP A 34 -23.54 7.88 5.02
CA TRP A 34 -24.32 8.93 5.66
C TRP A 34 -23.79 9.24 7.06
N MET A 35 -23.52 8.22 7.88
CA MET A 35 -22.95 8.39 9.21
C MET A 35 -21.57 9.01 9.16
N TYR A 36 -20.69 8.60 8.25
CA TYR A 36 -19.37 9.22 8.07
C TYR A 36 -19.49 10.72 7.79
N ILE A 37 -20.30 11.12 6.79
CA ILE A 37 -20.53 12.54 6.46
C ILE A 37 -21.10 13.31 7.66
N ARG A 38 -22.08 12.71 8.36
CA ARG A 38 -22.77 13.36 9.49
C ARG A 38 -21.89 13.53 10.71
N MET A 39 -21.02 12.56 11.02
CA MET A 39 -20.12 12.61 12.17
C MET A 39 -18.90 13.49 11.91
N MET A 40 -18.34 13.45 10.69
CA MET A 40 -17.19 14.27 10.32
C MET A 40 -17.55 15.75 10.17
N GLY A 41 -18.73 16.04 9.61
CA GLY A 41 -19.12 17.40 9.24
C GLY A 41 -18.20 18.02 8.18
N ALA A 42 -18.44 19.28 7.82
CA ALA A 42 -17.68 19.94 6.75
C ALA A 42 -16.18 20.07 7.09
N GLU A 43 -15.85 20.41 8.34
CA GLU A 43 -14.47 20.59 8.78
C GLU A 43 -13.72 19.26 8.87
N GLY A 44 -14.33 18.21 9.43
CA GLY A 44 -13.71 16.89 9.48
C GLY A 44 -13.44 16.30 8.09
N LEU A 45 -14.39 16.46 7.15
CA LEU A 45 -14.19 16.01 5.76
C LEU A 45 -13.04 16.75 5.06
N LYS A 46 -12.91 18.05 5.32
CA LYS A 46 -11.79 18.84 4.82
C LYS A 46 -10.45 18.35 5.40
N GLN A 47 -10.39 18.12 6.71
CA GLN A 47 -9.19 17.62 7.38
C GLN A 47 -8.81 16.22 6.91
N ALA A 48 -9.79 15.34 6.70
CA ALA A 48 -9.55 14.01 6.13
C ALA A 48 -8.83 14.11 4.77
N SER A 49 -9.35 14.92 3.85
CA SER A 49 -8.71 15.10 2.54
C SER A 49 -7.30 15.71 2.64
N GLN A 50 -7.09 16.67 3.55
CA GLN A 50 -5.77 17.27 3.78
C GLN A 50 -4.76 16.24 4.32
N ASN A 51 -5.18 15.42 5.28
CA ASN A 51 -4.35 14.39 5.89
C ASN A 51 -4.02 13.25 4.91
N ALA A 52 -4.96 12.83 4.07
CA ALA A 52 -4.69 11.84 3.03
C ALA A 52 -3.58 12.32 2.06
N ILE A 53 -3.65 13.57 1.61
CA ILE A 53 -2.61 14.19 0.76
C ILE A 53 -1.29 14.33 1.51
N LEU A 54 -1.33 14.75 2.78
CA LEU A 54 -0.15 14.89 3.62
C LEU A 54 0.58 13.55 3.81
N ASN A 55 -0.16 12.49 4.14
CA ASN A 55 0.37 11.16 4.37
C ASN A 55 1.04 10.59 3.11
N ALA A 56 0.41 10.74 1.94
CA ALA A 56 0.99 10.30 0.67
C ALA A 56 2.28 11.05 0.32
N ASN A 57 2.29 12.38 0.49
CA ASN A 57 3.49 13.18 0.26
C ASN A 57 4.60 12.88 1.28
N TYR A 58 4.24 12.52 2.51
CA TYR A 58 5.19 12.08 3.53
C TYR A 58 5.89 10.79 3.11
N ILE A 59 5.15 9.76 2.69
CA ILE A 59 5.72 8.51 2.16
C ILE A 59 6.59 8.79 0.93
N ALA A 60 6.05 9.50 -0.06
CA ALA A 60 6.76 9.82 -1.30
C ALA A 60 8.10 10.54 -1.02
N THR A 61 8.10 11.51 -0.12
CA THR A 61 9.30 12.27 0.25
C THR A 61 10.34 11.39 0.95
N ARG A 62 9.91 10.48 1.82
CA ARG A 62 10.80 9.59 2.59
C ARG A 62 11.38 8.46 1.74
N LEU A 63 10.71 8.05 0.67
CA LEU A 63 11.14 6.96 -0.20
C LEU A 63 11.83 7.40 -1.49
N LYS A 64 11.72 8.68 -1.90
CA LYS A 64 12.17 9.18 -3.22
C LYS A 64 13.58 8.79 -3.65
N ASP A 65 14.53 8.70 -2.71
CA ASP A 65 15.94 8.41 -3.00
C ASP A 65 16.19 6.89 -3.18
N ALA A 66 15.32 6.07 -2.58
CA ALA A 66 15.35 4.61 -2.70
C ALA A 66 14.50 4.12 -3.88
N TYR A 67 13.34 4.74 -4.09
CA TYR A 67 12.35 4.41 -5.08
C TYR A 67 11.86 5.70 -5.75
N PRO A 68 12.25 5.97 -7.00
CA PRO A 68 11.80 7.17 -7.71
C PRO A 68 10.28 7.25 -7.81
N VAL A 69 9.73 8.44 -7.59
CA VAL A 69 8.30 8.71 -7.77
C VAL A 69 8.03 9.01 -9.24
N LEU A 70 7.20 8.17 -9.88
CA LEU A 70 7.03 8.18 -11.34
C LEU A 70 6.36 9.47 -11.87
N TYR A 71 5.32 9.95 -11.18
CA TYR A 71 4.58 11.13 -11.56
C TYR A 71 4.44 12.09 -10.38
N THR A 72 4.72 13.37 -10.62
CA THR A 72 4.55 14.44 -9.65
C THR A 72 3.85 15.63 -10.31
N GLY A 73 3.11 16.39 -9.50
CA GLY A 73 2.50 17.65 -9.90
C GLY A 73 3.43 18.84 -9.68
N ARG A 74 2.84 20.02 -9.50
CA ARG A 74 3.58 21.25 -9.16
C ARG A 74 4.35 21.06 -7.86
N ASP A 75 5.54 21.67 -7.80
CA ASP A 75 6.44 21.62 -6.65
C ASP A 75 6.86 20.21 -6.21
N GLY A 76 6.80 19.23 -7.12
CA GLY A 76 7.20 17.85 -6.85
C GLY A 76 6.24 17.09 -5.92
N ARG A 77 5.00 17.57 -5.76
CA ARG A 77 4.01 16.96 -4.86
C ARG A 77 3.10 15.97 -5.55
N VAL A 78 2.60 15.02 -4.79
CA VAL A 78 1.57 14.05 -5.21
C VAL A 78 0.21 14.40 -4.61
N ALA A 79 -0.84 13.69 -5.03
CA ALA A 79 -2.17 13.81 -4.45
C ALA A 79 -2.31 12.92 -3.20
N HIS A 80 -3.36 12.10 -3.12
CA HIS A 80 -3.61 11.16 -2.02
C HIS A 80 -2.88 9.82 -2.19
N GLU A 81 -2.17 9.64 -3.29
CA GLU A 81 -1.41 8.44 -3.62
C GLU A 81 -0.13 8.80 -4.40
N CYS A 82 0.84 7.89 -4.44
CA CYS A 82 2.04 8.01 -5.28
C CYS A 82 2.41 6.69 -5.97
N ILE A 83 3.05 6.76 -7.13
CA ILE A 83 3.56 5.59 -7.87
C ILE A 83 5.08 5.53 -7.71
N LEU A 84 5.57 4.41 -7.17
CA LEU A 84 6.98 4.07 -7.03
C LEU A 84 7.44 3.28 -8.26
N ASP A 85 8.46 3.79 -8.94
CA ASP A 85 9.00 3.16 -10.14
C ASP A 85 10.02 2.08 -9.81
N ILE A 86 9.65 0.81 -10.01
CA ILE A 86 10.51 -0.36 -9.74
C ILE A 86 11.24 -0.82 -11.00
N ARG A 87 10.83 -0.35 -12.19
CA ARG A 87 11.36 -0.85 -13.47
C ARG A 87 12.89 -0.69 -13.58
N PRO A 88 13.50 0.44 -13.20
CA PRO A 88 14.97 0.55 -13.21
C PRO A 88 15.64 -0.46 -12.28
N LEU A 89 15.08 -0.68 -11.08
CA LEU A 89 15.60 -1.68 -10.15
C LEU A 89 15.53 -3.09 -10.73
N LYS A 90 14.43 -3.41 -11.41
CA LYS A 90 14.24 -4.70 -12.07
C LYS A 90 15.22 -4.93 -13.22
N GLU A 91 15.46 -3.90 -14.03
CA GLU A 91 16.44 -3.96 -15.12
C GLU A 91 17.87 -4.14 -14.59
N GLU A 92 18.22 -3.47 -13.48
CA GLU A 92 19.55 -3.53 -12.89
C GLU A 92 19.83 -4.81 -12.08
N THR A 93 18.81 -5.36 -11.41
CA THR A 93 19.01 -6.39 -10.38
C THR A 93 18.25 -7.69 -10.65
N GLY A 94 17.28 -7.68 -11.57
CA GLY A 94 16.34 -8.79 -11.76
C GLY A 94 15.21 -8.86 -10.72
N ILE A 95 15.26 -8.07 -9.64
CA ILE A 95 14.21 -8.05 -8.62
C ILE A 95 12.99 -7.26 -9.11
N SER A 96 11.84 -7.91 -9.09
CA SER A 96 10.59 -7.36 -9.61
C SER A 96 9.72 -6.69 -8.53
N GLU A 97 8.71 -5.97 -8.99
CA GLU A 97 7.64 -5.42 -8.15
C GLU A 97 6.88 -6.51 -7.39
N LEU A 98 6.80 -7.72 -7.94
CA LEU A 98 6.17 -8.88 -7.31
C LEU A 98 7.00 -9.37 -6.11
N ASP A 99 8.33 -9.41 -6.25
CA ASP A 99 9.22 -9.84 -5.17
C ASP A 99 9.13 -8.87 -3.99
N ILE A 100 9.11 -7.56 -4.26
CA ILE A 100 8.88 -6.52 -3.24
C ILE A 100 7.50 -6.71 -2.59
N ALA A 101 6.45 -6.91 -3.38
CA ALA A 101 5.10 -7.12 -2.88
C ALA A 101 4.98 -8.35 -1.98
N LYS A 102 5.63 -9.47 -2.34
CA LYS A 102 5.65 -10.67 -1.50
C LYS A 102 6.53 -10.49 -0.28
N ARG A 103 7.66 -9.78 -0.40
CA ARG A 103 8.55 -9.52 0.74
C ARG A 103 7.87 -8.64 1.79
N LEU A 104 7.05 -7.67 1.40
CA LEU A 104 6.26 -6.85 2.34
C LEU A 104 5.35 -7.68 3.27
N ILE A 105 4.88 -8.86 2.84
CA ILE A 105 4.10 -9.78 3.67
C ILE A 105 4.92 -10.24 4.88
N ASP A 106 6.22 -10.49 4.69
CA ASP A 106 7.12 -10.89 5.78
C ASP A 106 7.35 -9.76 6.80
N PHE A 107 7.14 -8.50 6.38
CA PHE A 107 7.15 -7.32 7.24
C PHE A 107 5.76 -7.02 7.86
N GLY A 108 4.75 -7.85 7.57
CA GLY A 108 3.40 -7.70 8.08
C GLY A 108 2.53 -6.71 7.30
N PHE A 109 2.92 -6.35 6.06
CA PHE A 109 2.16 -5.45 5.21
C PHE A 109 1.47 -6.20 4.07
N HIS A 110 0.22 -5.82 3.79
CA HIS A 110 -0.37 -6.12 2.49
C HIS A 110 0.32 -5.25 1.43
N ALA A 111 0.56 -5.81 0.25
CA ALA A 111 1.19 -5.07 -0.82
C ALA A 111 0.29 -3.91 -1.31
N PRO A 112 0.88 -2.77 -1.74
CA PRO A 112 0.15 -1.75 -2.46
C PRO A 112 -0.40 -2.26 -3.81
N THR A 113 -1.15 -1.42 -4.52
CA THR A 113 -1.60 -1.75 -5.87
C THR A 113 -0.40 -1.99 -6.78
N MET A 114 -0.39 -3.15 -7.44
CA MET A 114 0.77 -3.63 -8.20
C MET A 114 0.48 -3.59 -9.69
N SER A 115 1.45 -3.09 -10.48
CA SER A 115 1.44 -3.11 -11.95
C SER A 115 0.22 -2.43 -12.59
N PHE A 116 -0.39 -1.50 -11.88
CA PHE A 116 -1.45 -0.62 -12.36
C PHE A 116 -1.29 0.76 -11.69
N PRO A 117 -1.51 1.88 -12.41
CA PRO A 117 -1.85 1.97 -13.84
C PRO A 117 -0.68 1.69 -14.79
N VAL A 118 0.54 1.55 -14.26
CA VAL A 118 1.75 1.28 -15.04
C VAL A 118 2.32 -0.08 -14.65
N ALA A 119 2.55 -0.96 -15.62
CA ALA A 119 3.17 -2.27 -15.38
C ALA A 119 4.58 -2.12 -14.79
N GLY A 120 4.92 -2.98 -13.82
CA GLY A 120 6.24 -2.94 -13.18
C GLY A 120 6.38 -1.87 -12.09
N THR A 121 5.28 -1.35 -11.55
CA THR A 121 5.28 -0.29 -10.52
C THR A 121 4.43 -0.66 -9.30
N LEU A 122 4.59 0.09 -8.21
CA LEU A 122 3.76 0.00 -7.01
C LEU A 122 3.07 1.35 -6.75
N MET A 123 1.75 1.35 -6.60
CA MET A 123 0.95 2.53 -6.29
C MET A 123 0.48 2.47 -4.83
N VAL A 124 0.89 3.47 -4.04
CA VAL A 124 0.72 3.54 -2.59
C VAL A 124 -0.26 4.66 -2.22
N GLU A 125 -1.33 4.29 -1.51
CA GLU A 125 -2.34 5.20 -0.97
C GLU A 125 -2.51 4.93 0.54
N PRO A 126 -1.97 5.79 1.43
CA PRO A 126 -2.05 5.55 2.88
C PRO A 126 -3.37 5.95 3.53
N THR A 127 -4.20 6.74 2.83
CA THR A 127 -5.40 7.40 3.38
C THR A 127 -5.09 8.36 4.55
N GLU A 128 -6.11 9.02 5.07
CA GLU A 128 -6.03 9.86 6.26
C GLU A 128 -6.04 9.10 7.58
N SER A 129 -6.49 7.83 7.55
CA SER A 129 -6.83 7.07 8.75
C SER A 129 -5.62 6.40 9.40
N GLU A 130 -4.53 6.25 8.66
CA GLU A 130 -3.30 5.62 9.16
C GLU A 130 -2.48 6.58 10.01
N SER A 131 -2.02 6.08 11.16
CA SER A 131 -1.17 6.85 12.07
C SER A 131 0.22 7.05 11.48
N LYS A 132 0.90 8.13 11.85
CA LYS A 132 2.29 8.38 11.45
C LYS A 132 3.21 7.18 11.78
N VAL A 133 2.97 6.50 12.90
CA VAL A 133 3.74 5.32 13.31
C VAL A 133 3.60 4.20 12.28
N GLU A 134 2.40 3.99 11.73
CA GLU A 134 2.18 2.99 10.70
C GLU A 134 2.82 3.37 9.36
N LEU A 135 2.75 4.65 8.99
CA LEU A 135 3.45 5.18 7.81
C LEU A 135 4.97 4.97 7.94
N ASP A 136 5.53 5.26 9.11
CA ASP A 136 6.96 5.05 9.39
C ASP A 136 7.33 3.56 9.31
N ARG A 137 6.51 2.65 9.86
CA ARG A 137 6.74 1.20 9.75
C ARG A 137 6.75 0.73 8.29
N PHE A 138 5.84 1.25 7.46
CA PHE A 138 5.80 0.94 6.03
C PHE A 138 7.04 1.48 5.30
N ILE A 139 7.43 2.73 5.59
CA ILE A 139 8.64 3.36 5.03
C ILE A 139 9.88 2.55 5.40
N ASP A 140 10.02 2.19 6.68
CA ASP A 140 11.17 1.43 7.18
C ASP A 140 11.23 0.03 6.55
N ALA A 141 10.08 -0.63 6.35
CA ALA A 141 10.00 -1.90 5.62
C ALA A 141 10.46 -1.74 4.16
N MET A 142 9.98 -0.72 3.45
CA MET A 142 10.39 -0.44 2.07
C MET A 142 11.90 -0.14 1.98
N LEU A 143 12.45 0.66 2.90
CA LEU A 143 13.89 0.95 2.94
C LEU A 143 14.72 -0.29 3.29
N ALA A 144 14.24 -1.16 4.18
CA ALA A 144 14.88 -2.43 4.47
C ALA A 144 14.89 -3.34 3.23
N ILE A 145 13.78 -3.43 2.50
CA ILE A 145 13.69 -4.15 1.23
C ILE A 145 14.65 -3.55 0.19
N ARG A 146 14.79 -2.22 0.12
CA ARG A 146 15.76 -1.57 -0.77
C ARG A 146 17.19 -2.03 -0.47
N ALA A 147 17.56 -2.09 0.81
CA ALA A 147 18.86 -2.59 1.24
C ALA A 147 19.05 -4.07 0.92
N GLU A 148 18.00 -4.89 1.03
CA GLU A 148 18.01 -6.29 0.58
C GLU A 148 18.29 -6.40 -0.93
N ILE A 149 17.68 -5.53 -1.75
CA ILE A 149 17.94 -5.46 -3.21
C ILE A 149 19.39 -5.06 -3.49
N ASP A 150 19.96 -4.12 -2.73
CA ASP A 150 21.36 -3.71 -2.90
C ASP A 150 22.35 -4.85 -2.65
N ARG A 151 22.03 -5.79 -1.74
CA ARG A 151 22.85 -6.98 -1.50
C ARG A 151 22.82 -7.96 -2.67
N VAL A 152 21.67 -8.10 -3.34
CA VAL A 152 21.58 -8.86 -4.59
C VAL A 152 22.39 -8.16 -5.69
N LYS A 153 22.23 -6.83 -5.84
CA LYS A 153 22.98 -6.02 -6.82
C LYS A 153 24.50 -6.12 -6.63
N ALA A 154 24.97 -6.16 -5.38
CA ALA A 154 26.38 -6.28 -5.04
C ALA A 154 26.93 -7.72 -5.22
N GLY A 155 26.08 -8.69 -5.54
CA GLY A 155 26.47 -10.10 -5.65
C GLY A 155 26.71 -10.81 -4.32
N GLU A 156 26.35 -10.19 -3.19
CA GLU A 156 26.42 -10.84 -1.87
C GLU A 156 25.38 -11.96 -1.74
N TRP A 157 24.24 -11.78 -2.39
CA TRP A 157 23.15 -12.75 -2.44
C TRP A 157 22.89 -13.20 -3.87
N PRO A 158 22.77 -14.51 -4.12
CA PRO A 158 22.35 -15.02 -5.43
C PRO A 158 20.98 -14.45 -5.83
N LEU A 159 20.79 -14.13 -7.10
CA LEU A 159 19.53 -13.60 -7.61
C LEU A 159 18.39 -14.63 -7.49
N GLU A 160 18.73 -15.90 -7.60
CA GLU A 160 17.82 -17.03 -7.68
C GLU A 160 17.48 -17.59 -6.29
N ASP A 161 18.26 -17.21 -5.26
CA ASP A 161 18.11 -17.70 -3.90
C ASP A 161 18.44 -16.62 -2.86
N ASN A 162 17.45 -15.78 -2.58
CA ASN A 162 17.52 -14.71 -1.60
C ASN A 162 16.15 -14.49 -0.93
N PRO A 163 16.06 -13.67 0.13
CA PRO A 163 14.80 -13.45 0.82
C PRO A 163 13.68 -12.83 -0.03
N LEU A 164 14.01 -12.06 -1.07
CA LEU A 164 13.03 -11.36 -1.91
C LEU A 164 12.28 -12.35 -2.80
N VAL A 165 13.02 -13.18 -3.55
CA VAL A 165 12.45 -14.16 -4.49
C VAL A 165 11.83 -15.39 -3.80
N ASN A 166 12.26 -15.68 -2.57
CA ASN A 166 11.71 -16.76 -1.75
C ASN A 166 10.51 -16.33 -0.89
N ALA A 167 10.13 -15.04 -0.92
CA ALA A 167 8.97 -14.55 -0.19
C ALA A 167 7.65 -15.02 -0.85
N PRO A 168 6.57 -15.19 -0.07
CA PRO A 168 6.47 -15.00 1.38
C PRO A 168 6.91 -16.24 2.18
N HIS A 169 7.46 -16.01 3.37
CA HIS A 169 7.95 -17.07 4.25
C HIS A 169 6.85 -17.57 5.19
N THR A 170 6.24 -18.70 4.81
CA THR A 170 5.27 -19.38 5.69
C THR A 170 5.92 -19.87 6.99
N ARG A 171 5.13 -20.05 8.05
CA ARG A 171 5.63 -20.57 9.33
C ARG A 171 6.39 -21.90 9.20
N ALA A 172 6.02 -22.75 8.24
CA ALA A 172 6.69 -24.02 8.01
C ALA A 172 8.11 -23.85 7.45
N SER A 173 8.37 -22.80 6.66
CA SER A 173 9.68 -22.56 6.06
C SER A 173 10.75 -22.14 7.07
N TRP A 174 10.36 -21.77 8.29
CA TRP A 174 11.25 -21.32 9.35
C TRP A 174 12.13 -22.45 9.89
N TRP A 175 11.66 -23.70 9.76
CA TRP A 175 12.32 -24.90 10.28
C TRP A 175 13.15 -25.64 9.23
N ALA A 176 13.08 -25.22 7.97
CA ALA A 176 13.87 -25.82 6.90
C ALA A 176 15.31 -25.30 6.95
N SER A 177 16.21 -26.06 7.55
CA SER A 177 17.65 -25.78 7.60
C SER A 177 18.28 -25.91 6.20
N GLY A 178 19.05 -24.89 5.76
CA GLY A 178 19.95 -25.04 4.60
C GLY A 178 20.07 -23.85 3.65
N THR A 179 19.38 -22.74 3.89
CA THR A 179 19.39 -21.59 2.96
C THR A 179 19.41 -20.27 3.74
N ILE A 180 19.78 -19.17 3.09
CA ILE A 180 19.69 -17.78 3.63
C ILE A 180 18.30 -17.46 4.25
N ARG A 181 17.29 -18.28 3.91
CA ARG A 181 15.96 -18.47 4.54
C ARG A 181 15.86 -18.26 6.06
N THR A 182 16.88 -18.61 6.85
CA THR A 182 16.82 -18.49 8.31
C THR A 182 17.19 -17.11 8.86
N ALA A 183 18.02 -16.32 8.17
CA ALA A 183 18.45 -15.01 8.67
C ALA A 183 17.42 -13.90 8.41
N ALA A 184 16.61 -14.05 7.36
CA ALA A 184 15.69 -13.01 6.87
C ALA A 184 14.29 -13.06 7.49
N SER A 185 13.88 -14.22 8.01
CA SER A 185 12.66 -14.40 8.83
C SER A 185 12.84 -13.93 10.28
N TRP A 186 14.10 -13.85 10.75
CA TRP A 186 14.43 -13.64 12.17
C TRP A 186 14.65 -12.19 12.61
N ARG A 187 15.00 -11.25 11.70
CA ARG A 187 15.40 -9.89 12.12
C ARG A 187 14.23 -8.99 12.53
N TYR A 188 13.06 -9.10 11.89
CA TYR A 188 11.95 -8.19 12.16
C TYR A 188 11.10 -8.60 13.37
N SER A 189 10.91 -9.90 13.61
CA SER A 189 10.14 -10.41 14.76
C SER A 189 10.75 -10.05 16.13
N ARG A 190 12.07 -9.81 16.20
CA ARG A 190 12.74 -9.38 17.44
C ARG A 190 12.74 -7.86 17.68
N GLN A 191 12.70 -7.05 16.62
CA GLN A 191 12.70 -5.59 16.79
C GLN A 191 11.36 -5.07 17.34
N GLY A 192 10.24 -5.74 17.05
CA GLY A 192 8.95 -5.42 17.67
C GLY A 192 8.81 -5.78 19.17
N CYS A 193 9.79 -6.49 19.75
CA CYS A 193 9.73 -6.98 21.14
C CYS A 193 10.62 -6.19 22.13
N THR A 194 11.39 -5.18 21.67
CA THR A 194 12.40 -4.51 22.51
C THR A 194 12.10 -3.06 22.92
N THR A 195 10.88 -2.54 22.71
CA THR A 195 10.51 -1.18 23.14
C THR A 195 9.29 -1.15 24.07
N SER A 196 9.42 -1.70 25.29
CA SER A 196 8.53 -1.32 26.41
C SER A 196 9.04 -1.65 27.82
N THR A 197 10.35 -1.76 28.05
CA THR A 197 10.87 -1.83 29.43
C THR A 197 12.03 -0.86 29.64
N GLY A 198 11.73 0.28 30.29
CA GLY A 198 12.72 1.07 31.04
C GLY A 198 12.95 2.50 30.58
N ARG A 199 12.13 3.44 31.09
CA ARG A 199 12.52 4.67 31.82
C ARG A 199 11.40 5.71 31.80
N ARG A 200 10.54 5.67 32.81
CA ARG A 200 10.26 6.77 33.75
C ARG A 200 9.91 6.15 35.09
#